data_AF-A0A382A0S7-F1
#
_entry.id   AF-A0A382A0S7-F1
#
_cell.length_a   1.000
_cell.length_b   1.000
_cell.length_c   1.000
_cell.angle_alpha   90.00
_cell.angle_beta   90.00
_cell.angle_gamma   90.00
#
_symmetry.space_group_name_H-M   'P 1'
#
loop_
_entity.id
_entity.type
_entity.pdbx_description
1 polymer ?
#
loop_
_entity_poly.entity_id
_entity_poly.type
_entity_poly.pdbx_seq_one_letter_code
_entity_poly.pdbx_strand_id
1 'polypeptide(L)'
;MNNKRDYGAKLMDFSRDKLYQNLEPSQKAFIKTMGESYQLTFQELRQVTEMATDFNMWREPTIEDQWNNAALDQITPNGQSKKVILNGIRNHWWTLKANPTQYEPTAPKVKNVVRKMKNNLGENDVYGDCPVASDKTVCCNLKTIDAIQGCGLGCSYCSIQTFYEDGAIGIEENLTEKLDQIELDPNRNYHIGSGQSSDSLAMGNRNGVLDAQFDFARKHPNIILEFKTKTKNVDHFLKADVPPNVFVCWSLNPQVIIDHEEHFTASLGQRLHAARQLAD
;
A
#
# COMPACT_ATOMS: atom_id res chain seq x y z
N MET A 1 5.13 -15.83 -46.05
CA MET A 1 3.89 -16.19 -45.32
C MET A 1 4.10 -16.77 -43.90
N ASN A 2 5.33 -16.88 -43.37
CA ASN A 2 5.58 -17.45 -42.02
C ASN A 2 5.57 -16.44 -40.84
N ASN A 3 5.89 -15.15 -41.03
CA ASN A 3 6.02 -14.20 -39.91
C ASN A 3 4.70 -13.84 -39.20
N LYS A 4 3.55 -13.82 -39.91
CA LYS A 4 2.26 -13.45 -39.28
C LYS A 4 1.71 -14.53 -38.33
N ARG A 5 1.97 -15.82 -38.61
CA ARG A 5 1.55 -16.94 -37.74
C ARG A 5 2.34 -16.95 -36.43
N ASP A 6 3.61 -16.58 -36.47
CA ASP A 6 4.51 -16.50 -35.31
C ASP A 6 4.17 -15.32 -34.38
N TYR A 7 3.83 -14.16 -34.96
CA TYR A 7 3.45 -13.00 -34.15
C TYR A 7 2.13 -13.19 -33.38
N GLY A 8 1.15 -13.88 -33.99
CA GLY A 8 -0.11 -14.20 -33.32
C GLY A 8 0.09 -15.04 -32.05
N ALA A 9 1.00 -16.03 -32.08
CA ALA A 9 1.35 -16.84 -30.92
C ALA A 9 1.98 -16.00 -29.81
N LYS A 10 2.92 -15.10 -30.16
CA LYS A 10 3.53 -14.17 -29.19
C LYS A 10 2.49 -13.29 -28.49
N LEU A 11 1.50 -12.78 -29.21
CA LEU A 11 0.43 -11.98 -28.61
C LEU A 11 -0.47 -12.80 -27.69
N MET A 12 -0.74 -14.06 -28.05
CA MET A 12 -1.47 -14.96 -27.15
C MET A 12 -0.70 -15.19 -25.86
N ASP A 13 0.60 -15.43 -25.93
CA ASP A 13 1.43 -15.58 -24.73
C ASP A 13 1.49 -14.27 -23.92
N PHE A 14 1.68 -13.14 -24.58
CA PHE A 14 1.69 -11.82 -23.94
C PHE A 14 0.36 -11.45 -23.28
N SER A 15 -0.78 -11.88 -23.83
CA SER A 15 -2.10 -11.60 -23.25
C SER A 15 -2.32 -12.19 -21.84
N ARG A 16 -1.41 -13.07 -21.40
CA ARG A 16 -1.36 -13.62 -20.04
C ARG A 16 -0.64 -12.73 -19.04
N ASP A 17 0.04 -11.67 -19.49
CA ASP A 17 0.71 -10.71 -18.62
C ASP A 17 -0.29 -10.01 -17.70
N LYS A 18 -0.01 -10.00 -16.40
CA LYS A 18 -0.94 -9.50 -15.38
C LYS A 18 -1.17 -7.99 -15.48
N LEU A 19 -0.15 -7.20 -15.82
CA LEU A 19 -0.32 -5.76 -15.97
C LEU A 19 -1.17 -5.48 -17.20
N TYR A 20 -0.92 -6.19 -18.30
CA TYR A 20 -1.72 -6.07 -19.52
C TYR A 20 -3.20 -6.42 -19.27
N GLN A 21 -3.47 -7.47 -18.49
CA GLN A 21 -4.83 -7.87 -18.13
C GLN A 21 -5.59 -6.84 -17.29
N ASN A 22 -4.90 -5.99 -16.54
CA ASN A 22 -5.50 -4.95 -15.70
C ASN A 22 -5.67 -3.60 -16.42
N LEU A 23 -5.16 -3.44 -17.65
CA LEU A 23 -5.38 -2.22 -18.43
C LEU A 23 -6.84 -2.08 -18.90
N GLU A 24 -7.26 -0.84 -19.12
CA GLU A 24 -8.54 -0.53 -19.75
C GLU A 24 -8.67 -1.20 -21.14
N PRO A 25 -9.88 -1.61 -21.56
CA PRO A 25 -10.08 -2.28 -22.85
C PRO A 25 -9.54 -1.52 -24.06
N SER A 26 -9.64 -0.18 -24.06
CA SER A 26 -9.10 0.67 -25.12
C SER A 26 -7.57 0.59 -25.21
N GLN A 27 -6.88 0.68 -24.08
CA GLN A 27 -5.42 0.59 -24.00
C GLN A 27 -4.92 -0.80 -24.42
N LYS A 28 -5.62 -1.87 -24.02
CA LYS A 28 -5.33 -3.24 -24.48
C LYS A 28 -5.41 -3.35 -26.01
N ALA A 29 -6.51 -2.86 -26.60
CA ALA A 29 -6.72 -2.89 -28.04
C ALA A 29 -5.65 -2.09 -28.79
N PHE A 30 -5.27 -0.92 -28.27
CA PHE A 30 -4.21 -0.11 -28.83
C PHE A 30 -2.86 -0.83 -28.82
N ILE A 31 -2.41 -1.32 -27.66
CA ILE A 31 -1.12 -2.03 -27.53
C ILE A 31 -1.07 -3.26 -28.44
N LYS A 32 -2.17 -4.01 -28.56
CA LYS A 32 -2.26 -5.13 -29.50
C LYS A 32 -2.07 -4.67 -30.95
N THR A 33 -2.80 -3.64 -31.36
CA THR A 33 -2.76 -3.10 -32.73
C THR A 33 -1.38 -2.59 -33.10
N MET A 34 -0.73 -1.84 -32.20
CA MET A 34 0.63 -1.32 -32.43
C MET A 34 1.67 -2.43 -32.35
N GLY A 35 1.47 -3.41 -31.48
CA GLY A 35 2.18 -4.68 -31.45
C GLY A 35 2.25 -5.30 -32.85
N GLU A 36 1.10 -5.60 -33.43
CA GLU A 36 0.99 -6.23 -34.76
C GLU A 36 1.59 -5.35 -35.86
N SER A 37 1.30 -4.05 -35.84
CA SER A 37 1.70 -3.11 -36.89
C SER A 37 3.22 -2.88 -36.92
N TYR A 38 3.85 -2.77 -35.76
CA TYR A 38 5.29 -2.50 -35.62
C TYR A 38 6.12 -3.75 -35.32
N GLN A 39 5.50 -4.93 -35.23
CA GLN A 39 6.15 -6.19 -34.89
C GLN A 39 6.97 -6.08 -33.59
N LEU A 40 6.31 -5.66 -32.52
CA LEU A 40 6.96 -5.50 -31.21
C LEU A 40 7.47 -6.84 -30.66
N THR A 41 8.63 -6.81 -30.02
CA THR A 41 9.11 -7.96 -29.24
C THR A 41 8.27 -8.14 -27.99
N PHE A 42 8.33 -9.33 -27.37
CA PHE A 42 7.65 -9.58 -26.11
C PHE A 42 8.08 -8.58 -25.02
N GLN A 43 9.37 -8.22 -24.98
CA GLN A 43 9.90 -7.24 -24.04
C GLN A 43 9.41 -5.82 -24.34
N GLU A 44 9.30 -5.44 -25.62
CA GLU A 44 8.73 -4.14 -26.02
C GLU A 44 7.25 -4.05 -25.61
N LEU A 45 6.47 -5.12 -25.80
CA LEU A 45 5.07 -5.18 -25.36
C LEU A 45 4.94 -5.00 -23.85
N ARG A 46 5.77 -5.70 -23.06
CA ARG A 46 5.79 -5.55 -21.59
C ARG A 46 6.15 -4.13 -21.17
N GLN A 47 7.19 -3.54 -21.76
CA GLN A 47 7.59 -2.16 -21.46
C GLN A 47 6.49 -1.15 -21.79
N VAL A 48 5.83 -1.30 -22.95
CA VAL A 48 4.71 -0.42 -23.34
C VAL A 48 3.54 -0.57 -22.36
N THR A 49 3.26 -1.78 -21.90
CA THR A 49 2.25 -2.02 -20.86
C THR A 49 2.62 -1.40 -19.51
N GLU A 50 3.87 -1.56 -19.06
CA GLU A 50 4.36 -0.92 -17.83
C GLU A 50 4.23 0.61 -17.92
N MET A 51 4.64 1.20 -19.05
CA MET A 51 4.49 2.65 -19.28
C MET A 51 3.02 3.07 -19.32
N ALA A 52 2.14 2.30 -19.97
CA ALA A 52 0.70 2.58 -20.01
C ALA A 52 0.07 2.55 -18.61
N THR A 53 0.44 1.59 -17.78
CA THR A 53 0.00 1.53 -16.38
C THR A 53 0.48 2.75 -15.60
N ASP A 54 1.77 3.08 -15.70
CA ASP A 54 2.38 4.22 -15.01
C ASP A 54 1.72 5.54 -15.44
N PHE A 55 1.55 5.78 -16.75
CA PHE A 55 0.88 6.99 -17.24
C PHE A 55 -0.54 7.13 -16.71
N ASN A 56 -1.31 6.04 -16.71
CA ASN A 56 -2.66 6.05 -16.14
C ASN A 56 -2.63 6.34 -14.63
N MET A 57 -1.71 5.73 -13.88
CA MET A 57 -1.57 5.97 -12.43
C MET A 57 -1.16 7.41 -12.11
N TRP A 58 -0.34 8.03 -12.95
CA TRP A 58 0.10 9.42 -12.80
C TRP A 58 -0.87 10.44 -13.41
N ARG A 59 -1.98 10.00 -14.00
CA ARG A 59 -2.95 10.84 -14.72
C ARG A 59 -2.32 11.63 -15.87
N GLU A 60 -1.31 11.03 -16.51
CA GLU A 60 -0.67 11.53 -17.72
C GLU A 60 -1.49 11.15 -18.97
N PRO A 61 -1.23 11.78 -20.13
CA PRO A 61 -1.80 11.35 -21.41
C PRO A 61 -1.54 9.86 -21.65
N THR A 62 -2.51 9.20 -22.30
CA THR A 62 -2.52 7.75 -22.43
C THR A 62 -1.37 7.25 -23.30
N ILE A 63 -1.08 5.94 -23.26
CA ILE A 63 -0.03 5.37 -24.13
C ILE A 63 -0.32 5.62 -25.62
N GLU A 64 -1.59 5.74 -25.99
CA GLU A 64 -2.03 6.07 -27.34
C GLU A 64 -1.67 7.51 -27.71
N ASP A 65 -1.98 8.47 -26.83
CA ASP A 65 -1.62 9.88 -27.03
C ASP A 65 -0.10 10.05 -27.12
N GLN A 66 0.62 9.42 -26.20
CA GLN A 66 2.09 9.44 -26.15
C GLN A 66 2.71 8.84 -27.42
N TRP A 67 2.13 7.75 -27.93
CA TRP A 67 2.58 7.13 -29.16
C TRP A 67 2.32 8.01 -30.38
N ASN A 68 1.11 8.58 -30.48
CA ASN A 68 0.73 9.46 -31.57
C ASN A 68 1.62 10.71 -31.60
N ASN A 69 1.88 11.32 -30.44
CA ASN A 69 2.80 12.46 -30.32
C ASN A 69 4.22 12.09 -30.77
N ALA A 70 4.77 10.98 -30.29
CA ALA A 70 6.10 10.52 -30.70
C ALA A 70 6.17 10.12 -32.19
N ALA A 71 5.04 9.74 -32.81
CA ALA A 71 4.95 9.44 -34.23
C ALA A 71 4.82 10.69 -35.12
N LEU A 72 4.20 11.77 -34.62
CA LEU A 72 4.07 13.04 -35.34
C LEU A 72 5.43 13.71 -35.59
N ASP A 73 6.38 13.53 -34.68
CA ASP A 73 7.74 14.06 -34.78
C ASP A 73 8.64 13.34 -35.81
N GLN A 74 8.10 12.41 -36.61
CA GLN A 74 8.89 11.49 -37.44
C GLN A 74 8.23 11.13 -38.79
N ILE A 75 8.71 11.74 -39.89
CA ILE A 75 8.63 11.15 -41.25
C ILE A 75 9.98 10.49 -41.52
N THR A 76 10.10 9.18 -41.33
CA THR A 76 11.31 8.44 -41.77
C THR A 76 10.96 7.36 -42.80
N PRO A 77 11.58 7.37 -44.00
CA PRO A 77 11.26 6.41 -45.07
C PRO A 77 11.70 4.95 -44.83
N ASN A 78 12.55 4.69 -43.82
CA ASN A 78 13.39 3.47 -43.78
C ASN A 78 13.21 2.59 -42.53
N GLY A 79 12.00 2.44 -41.98
CA GLY A 79 11.72 1.42 -40.96
C GLY A 79 12.39 1.62 -39.59
N GLN A 80 13.03 2.77 -39.35
CA GLN A 80 13.60 3.15 -38.05
C GLN A 80 12.59 3.81 -37.10
N SER A 81 11.35 4.06 -37.56
CA SER A 81 10.30 4.75 -36.80
C SER A 81 9.95 4.05 -35.48
N LYS A 82 9.89 2.71 -35.45
CA LYS A 82 9.61 1.94 -34.22
C LYS A 82 10.55 2.33 -33.06
N LYS A 83 11.86 2.23 -33.31
CA LYS A 83 12.87 2.42 -32.26
C LYS A 83 12.83 3.86 -31.75
N VAL A 84 12.63 4.82 -32.66
CA VAL A 84 12.55 6.22 -32.29
C VAL A 84 11.30 6.51 -31.45
N ILE A 85 10.13 6.01 -31.86
CA ILE A 85 8.88 6.16 -31.09
C ILE A 85 9.03 5.57 -29.68
N LEU A 86 9.46 4.31 -29.58
CA LEU A 86 9.62 3.64 -28.29
C LEU A 86 10.65 4.35 -27.40
N ASN A 87 11.73 4.86 -27.98
CA ASN A 87 12.71 5.64 -27.22
C ASN A 87 12.15 6.99 -26.77
N GLY A 88 11.36 7.67 -27.61
CA GLY A 88 10.68 8.92 -27.25
C GLY A 88 9.75 8.74 -26.05
N ILE A 89 8.86 7.75 -26.13
CA ILE A 89 7.95 7.42 -25.02
C ILE A 89 8.74 7.04 -23.76
N ARG A 90 9.77 6.19 -23.90
CA ARG A 90 10.61 5.77 -22.77
C ARG A 90 11.35 6.94 -22.12
N ASN A 91 11.87 7.87 -22.92
CA ASN A 91 12.57 9.05 -22.41
C ASN A 91 11.61 9.98 -21.64
N HIS A 92 10.39 10.17 -22.15
CA HIS A 92 9.36 10.92 -21.45
C HIS A 92 8.99 10.24 -20.12
N TRP A 93 8.76 8.94 -20.14
CA TRP A 93 8.50 8.14 -18.95
C TRP A 93 9.61 8.22 -17.90
N TRP A 94 10.89 8.12 -18.32
CA TRP A 94 12.03 8.33 -17.41
C TRP A 94 12.10 9.74 -16.84
N THR A 95 11.77 10.74 -17.64
CA THR A 95 11.73 12.15 -17.19
C THR A 95 10.68 12.33 -16.09
N LEU A 96 9.49 11.75 -16.27
CA LEU A 96 8.45 11.75 -15.24
C LEU A 96 8.90 11.04 -13.96
N LYS A 97 9.56 9.87 -14.07
CA LYS A 97 10.10 9.14 -12.90
C LYS A 97 11.16 9.91 -12.14
N ALA A 98 11.97 10.71 -12.83
CA ALA A 98 13.06 11.45 -12.22
C ALA A 98 12.58 12.75 -11.54
N ASN A 99 11.45 13.30 -11.99
CA ASN A 99 10.93 14.57 -11.49
C ASN A 99 10.13 14.35 -10.19
N PRO A 100 10.25 15.26 -9.20
CA PRO A 100 9.41 15.22 -8.01
C PRO A 100 7.93 15.35 -8.36
N THR A 101 7.07 14.60 -7.69
CA THR A 101 5.61 14.77 -7.77
C THR A 101 5.24 16.21 -7.40
N GLN A 102 4.52 16.88 -8.28
CA GLN A 102 3.99 18.21 -8.02
C GLN A 102 2.54 18.10 -7.57
N TYR A 103 2.28 18.50 -6.35
CA TYR A 103 0.92 18.60 -5.81
C TYR A 103 0.29 19.93 -6.22
N GLU A 104 -1.02 19.89 -6.48
CA GLU A 104 -1.81 21.10 -6.69
C GLU A 104 -1.71 22.03 -5.47
N PRO A 105 -1.86 23.36 -5.63
CA PRO A 105 -1.80 24.29 -4.50
C PRO A 105 -2.86 24.02 -3.42
N THR A 106 -3.95 23.35 -3.77
CA THR A 106 -5.05 23.05 -2.88
C THR A 106 -5.27 21.55 -2.76
N ALA A 107 -5.28 21.05 -1.52
CA ALA A 107 -5.58 19.67 -1.21
C ALA A 107 -6.99 19.24 -1.70
N PRO A 108 -7.13 18.00 -2.20
CA PRO A 108 -8.41 17.49 -2.68
C PRO A 108 -9.41 17.35 -1.52
N LYS A 109 -10.68 17.70 -1.80
CA LYS A 109 -11.78 17.43 -0.87
C LYS A 109 -12.26 15.99 -1.06
N VAL A 110 -11.87 15.11 -0.15
CA VAL A 110 -12.28 13.70 -0.17
C VAL A 110 -13.54 13.49 0.65
N LYS A 111 -14.49 12.71 0.12
CA LYS A 111 -15.69 12.31 0.85
C LYS A 111 -15.34 11.22 1.85
N ASN A 112 -15.81 11.37 3.09
CA ASN A 112 -15.64 10.33 4.08
C ASN A 112 -16.52 9.12 3.73
N VAL A 113 -15.90 7.94 3.62
CA VAL A 113 -16.61 6.67 3.44
C VAL A 113 -16.80 6.06 4.83
N VAL A 114 -18.04 6.02 5.31
CA VAL A 114 -18.36 5.38 6.58
C VAL A 114 -18.10 3.88 6.44
N ARG A 115 -17.07 3.39 7.14
CA ARG A 115 -16.77 1.97 7.22
C ARG A 115 -17.61 1.32 8.31
N LYS A 116 -18.26 0.20 8.00
CA LYS A 116 -19.02 -0.57 8.98
C LYS A 116 -18.03 -1.20 9.97
N MET A 117 -18.39 -1.21 11.24
CA MET A 117 -17.68 -2.01 12.24
C MET A 117 -18.36 -3.37 12.37
N LYS A 118 -17.56 -4.41 12.51
CA LYS A 118 -18.02 -5.77 12.82
C LYS A 118 -17.13 -6.36 13.90
N ASN A 119 -17.70 -7.22 14.72
CA ASN A 119 -16.92 -8.04 15.63
C ASN A 119 -16.40 -9.24 14.84
N ASN A 120 -15.12 -9.54 14.99
CA ASN A 120 -14.52 -10.76 14.50
C ASN A 120 -14.71 -11.83 15.57
N LEU A 121 -15.56 -12.82 15.25
CA LEU A 121 -15.91 -13.96 16.10
C LEU A 121 -15.20 -15.26 15.66
N GLY A 122 -14.37 -15.19 14.63
CA GLY A 122 -13.73 -16.36 14.02
C GLY A 122 -12.47 -16.81 14.75
N GLU A 123 -11.98 -18.00 14.39
CA GLU A 123 -10.69 -18.56 14.82
C GLU A 123 -9.51 -18.01 13.99
N ASN A 124 -9.57 -16.75 13.55
CA ASN A 124 -8.42 -16.15 12.86
C ASN A 124 -7.25 -15.98 13.83
N ASP A 125 -6.07 -16.38 13.37
CA ASP A 125 -4.81 -16.11 14.06
C ASP A 125 -4.60 -14.59 14.15
N VAL A 126 -4.42 -14.12 15.38
CA VAL A 126 -4.14 -12.70 15.66
C VAL A 126 -2.66 -12.43 15.85
N TYR A 127 -1.81 -13.46 15.90
CA TYR A 127 -0.38 -13.32 16.08
C TYR A 127 0.39 -14.00 14.95
N GLY A 128 1.30 -13.28 14.32
CA GLY A 128 1.98 -13.78 13.13
C GLY A 128 3.28 -13.06 12.79
N ASP A 129 3.87 -13.47 11.67
CA ASP A 129 5.01 -12.79 11.07
C ASP A 129 4.56 -11.55 10.30
N CYS A 130 5.43 -10.53 10.26
CA CYS A 130 5.27 -9.40 9.36
C CYS A 130 5.02 -9.89 7.91
N PRO A 131 4.07 -9.35 7.14
CA PRO A 131 3.74 -9.86 5.81
C PRO A 131 4.82 -9.62 4.75
N VAL A 132 5.89 -8.89 5.09
CA VAL A 132 7.08 -8.72 4.26
C VAL A 132 8.14 -9.79 4.57
N ALA A 133 7.99 -10.55 5.66
CA ALA A 133 8.91 -11.62 6.04
C ALA A 133 8.99 -12.67 4.93
N SER A 134 10.17 -12.78 4.33
CA SER A 134 10.45 -13.78 3.30
C SER A 134 11.95 -13.99 3.17
N ASP A 135 12.33 -15.14 2.59
CA ASP A 135 13.74 -15.46 2.26
C ASP A 135 14.39 -14.47 1.28
N LYS A 136 13.59 -13.61 0.64
CA LYS A 136 14.05 -12.57 -0.30
C LYS A 136 14.37 -11.24 0.40
N THR A 137 14.15 -11.14 1.70
CA THR A 137 14.31 -9.91 2.48
C THR A 137 15.28 -10.13 3.64
N VAL A 138 16.05 -9.09 4.00
CA VAL A 138 16.77 -9.10 5.26
C VAL A 138 15.75 -8.90 6.37
N CYS A 139 15.34 -10.00 7.00
CA CYS A 139 14.26 -10.00 7.98
C CYS A 139 14.72 -9.43 9.33
N CYS A 140 13.93 -8.51 9.90
CA CYS A 140 14.11 -8.00 11.26
C CYS A 140 13.42 -8.86 12.33
N ASN A 141 12.74 -9.95 11.94
CA ASN A 141 11.95 -10.83 12.80
C ASN A 141 10.82 -10.12 13.57
N LEU A 142 10.28 -9.03 13.01
CA LEU A 142 9.10 -8.36 13.55
C LEU A 142 7.90 -9.31 13.51
N LYS A 143 7.25 -9.45 14.66
CA LYS A 143 5.96 -10.13 14.80
C LYS A 143 4.83 -9.12 14.86
N THR A 144 3.60 -9.55 14.62
CA THR A 144 2.43 -8.67 14.64
C THR A 144 1.32 -9.21 15.51
N ILE A 145 0.56 -8.31 16.13
CA ILE A 145 -0.75 -8.60 16.73
C ILE A 145 -1.80 -7.86 15.91
N ASP A 146 -2.65 -8.62 15.23
CA ASP A 146 -3.72 -8.10 14.36
C ASP A 146 -5.02 -7.98 15.15
N ALA A 147 -5.03 -7.14 16.19
CA ALA A 147 -6.18 -6.91 17.08
C ALA A 147 -7.40 -6.29 16.36
N ILE A 148 -7.14 -5.57 15.27
CA ILE A 148 -8.14 -4.89 14.45
C ILE A 148 -7.76 -5.10 12.98
N GLN A 149 -8.74 -5.40 12.14
CA GLN A 149 -8.58 -5.57 10.70
C GLN A 149 -9.28 -4.44 9.94
N GLY A 150 -8.54 -3.74 9.09
CA GLY A 150 -9.03 -2.57 8.38
C GLY A 150 -8.93 -1.30 9.23
N CYS A 151 -8.92 -0.15 8.57
CA CYS A 151 -8.65 1.14 9.22
C CYS A 151 -9.71 2.18 8.84
N GLY A 152 -10.16 2.98 9.81
CA GLY A 152 -11.08 4.10 9.59
C GLY A 152 -10.45 5.36 8.99
N LEU A 153 -9.12 5.39 8.86
CA LEU A 153 -8.39 6.52 8.29
C LEU A 153 -8.42 6.47 6.75
N GLY A 154 -8.24 7.62 6.11
CA GLY A 154 -8.41 7.81 4.67
C GLY A 154 -7.13 8.03 3.89
N CYS A 155 -6.00 7.43 4.28
CA CYS A 155 -4.75 7.61 3.53
C CYS A 155 -4.88 7.03 2.12
N SER A 156 -4.65 7.83 1.06
CA SER A 156 -4.79 7.41 -0.34
C SER A 156 -3.81 6.31 -0.75
N TYR A 157 -2.59 6.35 -0.20
CA TYR A 157 -1.52 5.38 -0.44
C TYR A 157 -1.62 4.12 0.45
N CYS A 158 -2.72 3.96 1.18
CA CYS A 158 -2.84 2.92 2.20
C CYS A 158 -2.96 1.52 1.59
N SER A 159 -1.96 0.67 1.81
CA SER A 159 -1.97 -0.73 1.40
C SER A 159 -3.02 -1.58 2.12
N ILE A 160 -3.40 -1.22 3.35
CA ILE A 160 -4.41 -1.97 4.14
C ILE A 160 -5.77 -1.96 3.44
N GLN A 161 -6.07 -0.93 2.63
CA GLN A 161 -7.35 -0.87 1.90
C GLN A 161 -7.54 -2.02 0.92
N THR A 162 -6.45 -2.67 0.47
CA THR A 162 -6.51 -3.81 -0.45
C THR A 162 -6.39 -5.15 0.27
N PHE A 163 -6.25 -5.17 1.60
CA PHE A 163 -6.10 -6.42 2.37
C PHE A 163 -7.44 -7.09 2.65
N TYR A 164 -8.54 -6.32 2.72
CA TYR A 164 -9.86 -6.80 3.14
C TYR A 164 -10.95 -6.41 2.15
N GLU A 165 -11.79 -7.37 1.76
CA GLU A 165 -12.69 -7.25 0.60
C GLU A 165 -13.93 -6.37 0.83
N ASP A 166 -14.45 -6.28 2.05
CA ASP A 166 -15.72 -5.58 2.35
C ASP A 166 -15.54 -4.14 2.87
N GLY A 167 -14.29 -3.71 3.05
CA GLY A 167 -13.94 -2.39 3.61
C GLY A 167 -14.39 -2.17 5.06
N ALA A 168 -14.92 -3.19 5.74
CA ALA A 168 -15.33 -3.10 7.12
C ALA A 168 -14.12 -3.09 8.07
N ILE A 169 -14.33 -2.58 9.28
CA ILE A 169 -13.36 -2.63 10.37
C ILE A 169 -13.77 -3.81 11.26
N GLY A 170 -12.99 -4.88 11.23
CA GLY A 170 -13.12 -6.03 12.11
C GLY A 170 -12.41 -5.78 13.43
N ILE A 171 -13.08 -5.97 14.56
CA ILE A 171 -12.49 -5.85 15.90
C ILE A 171 -12.59 -7.21 16.57
N GLU A 172 -11.46 -7.74 17.03
CA GLU A 172 -11.41 -9.02 17.74
C GLU A 172 -12.20 -8.94 19.06
N GLU A 173 -13.21 -9.81 19.21
CA GLU A 173 -14.05 -9.82 20.42
C GLU A 173 -13.45 -10.68 21.55
N ASN A 174 -12.74 -11.75 21.20
CA ASN A 174 -12.06 -12.68 22.12
C ASN A 174 -10.53 -12.53 22.06
N LEU A 175 -10.04 -11.28 21.96
CA LEU A 175 -8.61 -11.01 21.81
C LEU A 175 -7.80 -11.52 23.01
N THR A 176 -8.29 -11.33 24.24
CA THR A 176 -7.61 -11.78 25.46
C THR A 176 -7.38 -13.27 25.44
N GLU A 177 -8.39 -14.07 25.11
CA GLU A 177 -8.29 -15.52 25.04
C GLU A 177 -7.29 -15.97 23.97
N LYS A 178 -7.27 -15.29 22.82
CA LYS A 178 -6.32 -15.58 21.74
C LYS A 178 -4.89 -15.24 22.14
N LEU A 179 -4.67 -14.10 22.80
CA LEU A 179 -3.35 -13.69 23.26
C LEU A 179 -2.82 -14.61 24.37
N ASP A 180 -3.69 -15.11 25.24
CA ASP A 180 -3.34 -16.03 26.33
C ASP A 180 -2.89 -17.42 25.84
N GLN A 181 -3.25 -17.78 24.61
CA GLN A 181 -2.81 -19.03 23.96
C GLN A 181 -1.44 -18.91 23.30
N ILE A 182 -0.86 -17.72 23.20
CA ILE A 182 0.43 -17.51 22.55
C ILE A 182 1.56 -17.94 23.49
N GLU A 183 2.33 -18.94 23.07
CA GLU A 183 3.54 -19.35 23.77
C GLU A 183 4.77 -18.64 23.16
N LEU A 184 5.49 -17.89 24.00
CA LEU A 184 6.76 -17.24 23.64
C LEU A 184 7.92 -17.86 24.42
N ASP A 185 9.09 -18.00 23.78
CA ASP A 185 10.31 -18.44 24.47
C ASP A 185 10.83 -17.30 25.36
N PRO A 186 10.82 -17.45 26.70
CA PRO A 186 11.25 -16.39 27.61
C PRO A 186 12.73 -16.03 27.47
N ASN A 187 13.53 -16.86 26.80
CA ASN A 187 14.96 -16.61 26.56
C ASN A 187 15.22 -15.84 25.25
N ARG A 188 14.16 -15.47 24.51
CA ARG A 188 14.26 -14.68 23.28
C ARG A 188 13.59 -13.32 23.48
N ASN A 189 14.18 -12.30 22.86
CA ASN A 189 13.54 -11.00 22.77
C ASN A 189 12.66 -10.94 21.53
N TYR A 190 11.46 -10.38 21.68
CA TYR A 190 10.52 -10.19 20.58
C TYR A 190 10.21 -8.71 20.39
N HIS A 191 10.15 -8.25 19.15
CA HIS A 191 9.52 -6.97 18.79
C HIS A 191 8.20 -7.31 18.11
N ILE A 192 7.09 -6.86 18.70
CA ILE A 192 5.73 -7.15 18.27
C ILE A 192 5.03 -5.82 17.95
N GLY A 193 4.45 -5.68 16.76
CA GLY A 193 3.72 -4.48 16.34
C GLY A 193 2.20 -4.70 16.23
N SER A 194 1.40 -3.69 16.55
CA SER A 194 -0.07 -3.73 16.48
C SER A 194 -0.66 -2.92 15.30
N GLY A 195 0.20 -2.48 14.37
CA GLY A 195 -0.15 -1.49 13.34
C GLY A 195 -0.18 -2.03 11.90
N GLN A 196 -0.14 -3.35 11.72
CA GLN A 196 0.04 -3.96 10.40
C GLN A 196 -1.28 -4.10 9.64
N SER A 197 -2.33 -4.54 10.34
CA SER A 197 -3.68 -4.76 9.81
C SER A 197 -4.62 -3.56 10.00
N SER A 198 -4.22 -2.58 10.82
CA SER A 198 -4.99 -1.37 11.14
C SER A 198 -4.09 -0.25 11.70
N ASP A 199 -4.69 0.88 12.08
CA ASP A 199 -4.06 1.87 12.95
C ASP A 199 -4.34 1.50 14.41
N SER A 200 -3.29 1.30 15.20
CA SER A 200 -3.40 0.67 16.52
C SER A 200 -4.27 1.45 17.52
N LEU A 201 -4.40 2.78 17.35
CA LEU A 201 -5.15 3.64 18.27
C LEU A 201 -6.44 4.21 17.67
N ALA A 202 -6.70 4.03 16.38
CA ALA A 202 -7.87 4.62 15.72
C ALA A 202 -9.21 4.16 16.33
N MET A 203 -9.28 2.94 16.84
CA MET A 203 -10.50 2.41 17.50
C MET A 203 -10.50 2.60 19.02
N GLY A 204 -9.41 3.12 19.60
CA GLY A 204 -9.23 3.19 21.05
C GLY A 204 -9.35 1.81 21.71
N ASN A 205 -9.76 1.79 22.98
CA ASN A 205 -9.94 0.54 23.74
C ASN A 205 -11.33 -0.11 23.51
N ARG A 206 -11.84 -0.05 22.29
CA ARG A 206 -13.12 -0.71 21.97
C ARG A 206 -12.98 -2.21 22.13
N ASN A 207 -13.97 -2.87 22.73
CA ASN A 207 -13.94 -4.30 23.07
C ASN A 207 -12.72 -4.70 23.94
N GLY A 208 -12.09 -3.77 24.65
CA GLY A 208 -10.94 -4.08 25.52
C GLY A 208 -9.64 -4.39 24.76
N VAL A 209 -9.54 -4.06 23.46
CA VAL A 209 -8.37 -4.45 22.64
C VAL A 209 -7.04 -3.87 23.11
N LEU A 210 -7.03 -2.69 23.74
CA LEU A 210 -5.80 -2.12 24.30
C LEU A 210 -5.46 -2.79 25.63
N ASP A 211 -6.48 -3.06 26.46
CA ASP A 211 -6.28 -3.75 27.75
C ASP A 211 -5.73 -5.17 27.55
N ALA A 212 -6.31 -5.94 26.61
CA ALA A 212 -5.84 -7.28 26.28
C ALA A 212 -4.36 -7.28 25.84
N GLN A 213 -3.97 -6.29 25.04
CA GLN A 213 -2.58 -6.13 24.60
C GLN A 213 -1.64 -5.67 25.73
N PHE A 214 -2.10 -4.82 26.65
CA PHE A 214 -1.34 -4.48 27.85
C PHE A 214 -1.16 -5.69 28.76
N ASP A 215 -2.21 -6.49 29.00
CA ASP A 215 -2.12 -7.71 29.80
C ASP A 215 -1.14 -8.71 29.19
N PHE A 216 -1.19 -8.90 27.87
CA PHE A 216 -0.19 -9.69 27.14
C PHE A 216 1.23 -9.17 27.36
N ALA A 217 1.46 -7.85 27.22
CA ALA A 217 2.78 -7.26 27.46
C ALA A 217 3.27 -7.43 28.91
N ARG A 218 2.38 -7.37 29.92
CA ARG A 218 2.72 -7.64 31.33
C ARG A 218 3.14 -9.08 31.55
N LYS A 219 2.45 -10.03 30.91
CA LYS A 219 2.74 -11.47 31.03
C LYS A 219 4.08 -11.85 30.40
N HIS A 220 4.54 -11.09 29.39
CA HIS A 220 5.77 -11.38 28.65
C HIS A 220 6.79 -10.23 28.74
N PRO A 221 7.56 -10.11 29.84
CA PRO A 221 8.51 -9.00 30.01
C PRO A 221 9.68 -9.00 29.00
N ASN A 222 9.89 -10.10 28.27
CA ASN A 222 10.89 -10.25 27.20
C ASN A 222 10.44 -9.71 25.83
N ILE A 223 9.21 -9.19 25.71
CA ILE A 223 8.76 -8.54 24.47
C ILE A 223 8.92 -7.03 24.56
N ILE A 224 8.98 -6.40 23.40
CA ILE A 224 8.68 -5.00 23.16
C ILE A 224 7.39 -4.96 22.33
N LEU A 225 6.36 -4.28 22.82
CA LEU A 225 5.08 -4.11 22.14
C LEU A 225 4.91 -2.68 21.61
N GLU A 226 4.86 -2.56 20.28
CA GLU A 226 4.78 -1.30 19.56
C GLU A 226 3.38 -1.03 19.01
N PHE A 227 2.83 0.13 19.34
CA PHE A 227 1.63 0.68 18.73
C PHE A 227 2.04 1.72 17.70
N LYS A 228 1.49 1.67 16.48
CA LYS A 228 1.76 2.70 15.45
C LYS A 228 0.45 3.41 15.10
N THR A 229 0.46 4.73 15.10
CA THR A 229 -0.76 5.52 14.82
C THR A 229 -0.50 6.78 13.98
N LYS A 230 -1.56 7.27 13.33
CA LYS A 230 -1.70 8.62 12.76
C LYS A 230 -2.78 9.43 13.49
N THR A 231 -3.23 8.97 14.66
CA THR A 231 -4.29 9.62 15.43
C THR A 231 -3.74 10.37 16.64
N LYS A 232 -4.64 11.10 17.31
CA LYS A 232 -4.41 11.73 18.61
C LYS A 232 -5.13 10.99 19.75
N ASN A 233 -5.61 9.78 19.50
CA ASN A 233 -6.49 9.04 20.40
C ASN A 233 -5.69 8.32 21.50
N VAL A 234 -5.12 9.09 22.42
CA VAL A 234 -4.22 8.60 23.48
C VAL A 234 -4.87 8.53 24.87
N ASP A 235 -6.15 8.90 24.97
CA ASP A 235 -6.86 9.02 26.25
C ASP A 235 -6.85 7.74 27.10
N HIS A 236 -6.84 6.57 26.46
CA HIS A 236 -6.74 5.29 27.18
C HIS A 236 -5.36 5.08 27.79
N PHE A 237 -4.30 5.35 27.02
CA PHE A 237 -2.91 5.26 27.48
C PHE A 237 -2.63 6.20 28.65
N LEU A 238 -3.23 7.39 28.67
CA LEU A 238 -3.06 8.36 29.74
C LEU A 238 -3.72 7.95 31.07
N LYS A 239 -4.65 6.99 31.04
CA LYS A 239 -5.43 6.56 32.22
C LYS A 239 -5.07 5.15 32.69
N ALA A 240 -4.54 4.33 31.80
CA ALA A 240 -4.17 2.96 32.08
C ALA A 240 -2.80 2.87 32.76
N ASP A 241 -2.58 1.79 33.51
CA ASP A 241 -1.26 1.40 34.01
C ASP A 241 -0.47 0.74 32.87
N VAL A 242 0.18 1.54 32.02
CA VAL A 242 0.84 1.04 30.80
C VAL A 242 2.12 0.25 31.17
N PRO A 243 2.29 -0.99 30.67
CA PRO A 243 3.48 -1.79 30.94
C PRO A 243 4.77 -1.13 30.41
N PRO A 244 5.92 -1.28 31.10
CA PRO A 244 7.16 -0.58 30.73
C PRO A 244 7.74 -1.03 29.37
N ASN A 245 7.29 -2.17 28.85
CA ASN A 245 7.69 -2.71 27.56
C ASN A 245 6.72 -2.38 26.42
N VAL A 246 5.82 -1.40 26.62
CA VAL A 246 4.91 -0.87 25.61
C VAL A 246 5.36 0.53 25.20
N PHE A 247 5.32 0.82 23.89
CA PHE A 247 5.52 2.18 23.39
C PHE A 247 4.64 2.49 22.18
N VAL A 248 4.49 3.78 21.91
CA VAL A 248 3.68 4.31 20.80
C VAL A 248 4.57 5.09 19.84
N CYS A 249 4.39 4.84 18.55
CA CYS A 249 5.02 5.55 17.46
C CYS A 249 3.97 6.29 16.62
N TRP A 250 4.30 7.52 16.22
CA TRP A 250 3.47 8.30 15.30
C TRP A 250 4.08 8.31 13.91
N SER A 251 3.26 8.03 12.89
CA SER A 251 3.70 8.24 11.51
C SER A 251 3.81 9.74 11.23
N LEU A 252 4.92 10.15 10.63
CA LEU A 252 5.19 11.52 10.21
C LEU A 252 5.40 11.56 8.70
N ASN A 253 5.15 12.73 8.09
CA ASN A 253 5.36 12.98 6.67
C ASN A 253 5.57 14.50 6.46
N PRO A 254 6.14 14.95 5.33
CA PRO A 254 6.09 16.36 4.95
C PRO A 254 4.65 16.85 4.86
N GLN A 255 4.43 18.13 5.17
CA GLN A 255 3.09 18.71 5.26
C GLN A 255 2.30 18.55 3.96
N VAL A 256 2.95 18.69 2.80
CA VAL A 256 2.31 18.49 1.49
C VAL A 256 1.67 17.11 1.34
N ILE A 257 2.31 16.05 1.84
CA ILE A 257 1.78 14.69 1.79
C ILE A 257 0.64 14.52 2.80
N ILE A 258 0.78 15.08 4.00
CA ILE A 258 -0.28 15.01 5.02
C ILE A 258 -1.56 15.66 4.48
N ASP A 259 -1.44 16.84 3.88
CA ASP A 259 -2.58 17.60 3.35
C ASP A 259 -3.25 16.89 2.17
N HIS A 260 -2.46 16.32 1.26
CA HIS A 260 -2.97 15.78 0.01
C HIS A 260 -3.39 14.31 0.08
N GLU A 261 -2.77 13.53 0.96
CA GLU A 261 -2.89 12.07 0.93
C GLU A 261 -3.38 11.46 2.24
N GLU A 262 -3.19 12.11 3.40
CA GLU A 262 -3.51 11.52 4.71
C GLU A 262 -4.86 11.99 5.27
N HIS A 263 -5.94 11.75 4.50
CA HIS A 263 -7.28 12.21 4.87
C HIS A 263 -7.81 11.55 6.15
N PHE A 264 -8.62 12.31 6.90
CA PHE A 264 -9.25 11.87 8.16
C PHE A 264 -8.27 11.39 9.24
N THR A 265 -7.01 11.78 9.14
CA THR A 265 -5.99 11.56 10.17
C THR A 265 -5.86 12.77 11.10
N ALA A 266 -5.14 12.63 12.22
CA ALA A 266 -4.76 13.80 13.02
C ALA A 266 -3.72 14.63 12.26
N SER A 267 -3.74 15.96 12.44
CA SER A 267 -2.69 16.82 11.86
C SER A 267 -1.32 16.54 12.46
N LEU A 268 -0.24 16.96 11.80
CA LEU A 268 1.13 16.81 12.33
C LEU A 268 1.27 17.37 13.75
N GLY A 269 0.75 18.59 13.99
CA GLY A 269 0.77 19.20 15.32
C GLY A 269 -0.01 18.39 16.37
N GLN A 270 -1.15 17.80 15.99
CA GLN A 270 -1.93 16.95 16.90
C GLN A 270 -1.19 15.64 17.23
N ARG A 271 -0.50 15.03 16.26
CA ARG A 271 0.32 13.83 16.48
C ARG A 271 1.48 14.13 17.42
N LEU A 272 2.21 15.22 17.19
CA LEU A 272 3.31 15.63 18.05
C LEU A 272 2.85 16.00 19.46
N HIS A 273 1.69 16.65 19.59
CA HIS A 273 1.11 16.93 20.90
C HIS A 273 0.73 15.65 21.64
N ALA A 274 0.06 14.70 20.98
CA ALA A 274 -0.28 13.42 21.58
C ALA A 274 0.97 12.62 21.99
N ALA A 275 2.02 12.65 21.17
CA ALA A 275 3.32 12.06 21.50
C ALA A 275 3.94 12.69 22.75
N ARG A 276 3.86 14.03 22.87
CA ARG A 276 4.35 14.73 24.05
C ARG A 276 3.55 14.37 25.31
N GLN A 277 2.23 14.26 25.19
CA GLN A 277 1.36 13.87 26.31
C GLN A 277 1.69 12.48 26.87
N LEU A 278 2.07 11.52 26.02
CA LEU A 278 2.47 10.18 26.50
C LEU A 278 3.91 10.10 27.01
N ALA A 279 4.76 11.06 26.63
CA ALA A 279 6.14 11.10 27.07
C ALA A 279 6.32 11.79 28.44
N ASP A 280 5.35 12.62 28.83
CA ASP A 280 5.28 13.37 30.10
C ASP A 280 4.66 12.54 31.22
#